data_AF-A0A661V0C1-F1
#
_entry.id   AF-A0A661V0C1-F1
#
_cell.length_a   1.000
_cell.length_b   1.000
_cell.length_c   1.000
_cell.angle_alpha   90.00
_cell.angle_beta   90.00
_cell.angle_gamma   90.00
#
_symmetry.space_group_name_H-M   'P 1'
#
loop_
_entity.id
_entity.type
_entity.pdbx_description
1 polymer ?
#
loop_
_entity_poly.entity_id
_entity_poly.type
_entity_poly.pdbx_seq_one_letter_code
_entity_poly.pdbx_strand_id
1 'polypeptide(L)' 'NVMVEEITDKGVKAKRDGLAKFFPGDTVVLAVGFKSIKGLGEKLSGKVPVPYSIGDCVEPRRIKEAIEEGFRLAREI' A
#
# COMPACT_ATOMS: atom_id res chain seq x y z
N ASN A 1 -10.13 -15.02 -13.76
CA ASN A 1 -9.70 -14.56 -12.41
C ASN A 1 -9.00 -15.69 -11.67
N VAL A 2 -8.00 -15.39 -10.83
CA VAL A 2 -7.29 -16.38 -10.00
C VAL A 2 -7.36 -15.94 -8.55
N MET A 3 -7.83 -16.82 -7.65
CA MET A 3 -7.89 -16.60 -6.21
C MET A 3 -6.76 -17.38 -5.54
N VAL A 4 -5.80 -16.70 -4.94
CA VAL A 4 -4.71 -17.35 -4.18
C VAL A 4 -5.26 -17.91 -2.87
N GLU A 5 -4.93 -19.16 -2.54
CA GLU A 5 -5.37 -19.84 -1.32
C GLU A 5 -4.23 -20.04 -0.32
N GLU A 6 -3.03 -20.38 -0.79
CA GLU A 6 -1.88 -20.70 0.07
C GLU A 6 -0.56 -20.43 -0.64
N ILE A 7 0.43 -19.90 0.09
CA ILE A 7 1.84 -19.84 -0.32
C ILE A 7 2.57 -20.97 0.40
N THR A 8 3.31 -21.76 -0.36
CA THR A 8 4.04 -22.95 0.12
C THR A 8 5.54 -22.78 -0.13
N ASP A 9 6.34 -23.71 0.38
CA ASP A 9 7.78 -23.83 0.11
C ASP A 9 8.12 -24.06 -1.38
N LYS A 10 7.15 -24.48 -2.20
CA LYS A 10 7.35 -24.85 -3.61
C LYS A 10 6.64 -23.93 -4.61
N GLY A 11 5.87 -22.95 -4.13
CA GLY A 11 5.04 -22.09 -4.98
C GLY A 11 3.68 -21.77 -4.38
N VAL A 12 2.68 -21.49 -5.22
CA VAL A 12 1.37 -20.95 -4.84
C VAL A 12 0.24 -21.90 -5.23
N LYS A 13 -0.64 -22.23 -4.28
CA LYS A 13 -1.94 -22.88 -4.55
C LYS A 13 -3.00 -21.81 -4.77
N ALA A 14 -3.80 -21.97 -5.82
CA ALA A 14 -4.85 -21.03 -6.16
C ALA A 14 -6.04 -21.72 -6.84
N LYS A 15 -7.19 -21.05 -6.88
CA LYS A 15 -8.35 -21.43 -7.69
C LYS A 15 -8.46 -20.55 -8.92
N ARG A 16 -8.59 -21.17 -10.09
CA ARG A 16 -8.93 -20.48 -11.35
C ARG A 16 -10.21 -21.11 -11.88
N ASP A 17 -11.24 -20.29 -12.02
CA ASP A 17 -12.54 -20.73 -12.54
C ASP A 17 -13.13 -21.92 -11.74
N GLY A 18 -12.95 -21.88 -10.41
CA GLY A 18 -13.40 -22.92 -9.47
C GLY A 18 -12.49 -24.14 -9.34
N LEU A 19 -11.51 -24.30 -10.23
CA LEU A 19 -10.58 -25.44 -10.24
C LEU A 19 -9.29 -25.12 -9.51
N ALA A 20 -8.83 -26.07 -8.69
CA ALA A 20 -7.55 -25.99 -8.01
C ALA A 20 -6.38 -26.01 -9.02
N LYS A 21 -5.41 -25.12 -8.83
CA LYS A 21 -4.21 -24.99 -9.64
C LYS A 21 -3.00 -24.68 -8.77
N PHE A 22 -1.86 -25.27 -9.13
CA PHE A 22 -0.58 -25.00 -8.49
C PHE A 22 0.34 -24.23 -9.45
N PHE A 23 1.00 -23.20 -8.93
CA PHE A 23 1.97 -22.37 -9.64
C PHE A 23 3.34 -22.57 -8.96
N PRO A 24 4.24 -23.38 -9.53
CA PRO A 24 5.57 -23.59 -8.96
C PRO A 24 6.42 -22.33 -9.06
N GLY A 25 7.28 -22.11 -8.07
CA GLY A 25 8.25 -21.01 -8.10
C GLY A 25 9.08 -20.92 -6.83
N ASP A 26 10.33 -20.49 -6.98
CA ASP A 26 11.29 -20.39 -5.88
C ASP A 26 11.07 -19.13 -5.02
N THR A 27 10.36 -18.13 -5.55
CA THR A 27 10.11 -16.85 -4.88
C THR A 27 8.71 -16.35 -5.20
N VAL A 28 8.01 -15.86 -4.17
CA VAL A 28 6.68 -15.26 -4.29
C VAL A 28 6.75 -13.81 -3.84
N VAL A 29 6.40 -12.89 -4.75
CA VAL A 29 6.38 -11.44 -4.47
C VAL A 29 4.95 -11.00 -4.13
N LEU A 30 4.75 -10.50 -2.92
CA LEU A 30 3.46 -9.97 -2.44
C LEU A 30 3.26 -8.51 -2.86
N ALA A 31 2.89 -8.29 -4.11
CA ALA A 31 2.58 -6.95 -4.65
C ALA A 31 1.08 -6.59 -4.49
N VAL A 32 0.52 -6.76 -3.29
CA VAL A 32 -0.93 -6.63 -3.02
C VAL A 32 -1.38 -5.23 -2.58
N GLY A 33 -0.52 -4.23 -2.75
CA GLY A 33 -0.76 -2.84 -2.34
C GLY A 33 0.08 -2.41 -1.14
N PHE A 34 -0.20 -1.21 -0.64
CA PHE A 34 0.59 -0.54 0.41
C PHE A 34 -0.28 -0.16 1.60
N LYS A 35 0.36 0.12 2.74
CA LYS A 35 -0.27 0.71 3.94
C LYS A 35 0.40 2.04 4.25
N SER A 36 -0.40 3.05 4.62
CA SER A 36 0.12 4.35 5.03
C SER A 36 0.98 4.26 6.29
N ILE A 37 2.10 4.99 6.29
CA ILE A 37 3.00 5.10 7.45
C ILE A 37 2.67 6.39 8.21
N LYS A 38 1.83 6.28 9.24
CA LYS A 38 1.29 7.45 9.98
C LYS A 38 2.05 7.79 11.28
N GLY A 39 2.95 6.91 11.71
CA GLY A 39 3.52 6.97 13.05
C GLY A 39 4.30 8.24 13.40
N LEU A 40 4.93 8.92 12.44
CA LEU A 40 5.59 10.20 12.72
C LEU A 40 4.57 11.33 12.91
N GLY A 41 3.55 11.41 12.05
CA GLY A 41 2.48 12.41 12.16
C GLY A 41 1.74 12.30 13.50
N GLU A 42 1.41 11.07 13.90
CA GLU A 42 0.80 10.78 15.21
C GLU A 42 1.69 11.24 16.38
N LYS A 43 3.00 10.98 16.32
CA LYS A 43 3.97 11.39 17.35
C LYS A 43 4.16 12.90 17.46
N LEU A 44 3.87 13.66 16.41
CA LEU A 44 3.97 15.13 16.36
C LEU A 44 2.69 15.83 16.82
N SER A 45 1.57 15.09 16.94
CA SER A 45 0.30 15.63 17.42
C SER A 45 0.47 16.30 18.79
N GLY A 46 0.05 17.57 18.88
CA GLY A 46 0.17 18.39 20.10
C GLY A 46 1.58 18.87 20.44
N LYS A 47 2.60 18.55 19.63
CA LYS A 47 3.99 19.02 19.86
C LYS A 47 4.41 20.19 18.99
N VAL A 48 3.70 20.41 17.88
CA VAL A 48 3.94 21.52 16.96
C VAL A 48 2.61 22.22 16.65
N PRO A 49 2.60 23.53 16.37
CA PRO A 49 1.36 24.29 16.18
C PRO A 49 0.46 23.73 15.09
N VAL A 50 1.03 23.38 13.93
CA VAL A 50 0.25 22.86 12.79
C VAL A 50 1.07 21.82 12.00
N PRO A 51 0.95 20.52 12.32
CA PRO A 51 1.54 19.47 11.51
C PRO A 51 0.66 19.18 10.28
N TYR A 52 1.28 19.00 9.12
CA TYR A 52 0.59 18.59 7.89
C TYR A 52 1.08 17.22 7.42
N SER A 53 0.19 16.44 6.83
CA SER A 53 0.48 15.15 6.20
C SER A 53 -0.06 15.17 4.77
N ILE A 54 0.72 14.72 3.80
CA ILE A 54 0.38 14.71 2.37
C ILE A 54 0.92 13.44 1.71
N GLY A 55 0.28 13.00 0.62
CA GLY A 55 0.67 11.83 -0.16
C GLY A 55 0.39 10.52 0.56
N ASP A 56 1.19 9.48 0.27
CA ASP A 56 0.87 8.10 0.65
C ASP A 56 0.82 7.86 2.18
N CYS A 57 1.46 8.73 2.99
CA CYS A 57 1.34 8.66 4.44
C CYS A 57 -0.07 9.02 4.94
N VAL A 58 -0.88 9.70 4.13
CA VAL A 58 -2.31 9.93 4.37
C VAL A 58 -3.13 8.74 3.85
N GLU A 59 -2.94 8.42 2.57
CA GLU A 59 -3.64 7.35 1.85
C GLU A 59 -2.78 6.90 0.64
N PRO A 60 -2.46 5.60 0.48
CA PRO A 60 -1.63 5.14 -0.64
C PRO A 60 -2.40 5.23 -1.96
N ARG A 61 -1.91 6.05 -2.89
CA ARG A 61 -2.56 6.31 -4.19
C ARG A 61 -1.53 6.28 -5.32
N ARG A 62 -1.77 6.99 -6.42
CA ARG A 62 -0.78 7.13 -7.49
C ARG A 62 0.06 8.38 -7.23
N ILE A 63 1.15 8.47 -7.97
CA ILE A 63 2.11 9.57 -7.89
C ILE A 63 1.43 10.93 -8.15
N LYS A 64 0.40 10.96 -9.00
CA LYS A 64 -0.36 12.18 -9.30
C LYS A 64 -0.98 12.77 -8.03
N GLU A 65 -1.66 11.96 -7.21
CA GLU A 65 -2.31 12.45 -5.99
C GLU A 65 -1.30 13.00 -4.99
N ALA A 66 -0.16 12.32 -4.82
CA ALA A 66 0.92 12.82 -3.95
C ALA A 66 1.48 14.18 -4.41
N ILE A 67 1.67 14.38 -5.72
CA ILE A 67 2.11 15.67 -6.28
C ILE A 67 1.03 16.74 -6.09
N GLU A 68 -0.22 16.41 -6.39
CA GLU A 68 -1.35 17.34 -6.32
C GLU A 68 -1.61 17.81 -4.88
N GLU A 69 -1.56 16.93 -3.90
CA GLU A 69 -1.68 17.28 -2.48
C GLU A 69 -0.57 18.21 -2.01
N GLY A 70 0.68 17.90 -2.37
CA GLY A 70 1.81 18.77 -2.04
C GLY A 70 1.68 20.16 -2.66
N PHE A 71 1.27 20.24 -3.92
CA PHE A 71 1.04 21.51 -4.61
C PHE A 71 -0.10 22.33 -3.99
N ARG A 72 -1.22 21.69 -3.65
CA ARG A 72 -2.37 22.36 -3.03
C ARG A 72 -2.01 22.92 -1.67
N LEU A 73 -1.40 22.12 -0.80
CA LEU A 73 -1.01 22.56 0.53
C LEU A 73 -0.02 23.74 0.47
N ALA A 74 0.96 23.68 -0.43
CA ALA A 74 1.93 24.76 -0.62
C ALA A 74 1.30 26.09 -1.08
N ARG A 75 0.10 26.07 -1.66
CA ARG A 75 -0.65 27.27 -2.06
C ARG A 75 -1.55 27.83 -0.96
N GLU A 76 -1.82 27.04 0.06
CA GLU A 76 -2.73 27.38 1.16
C GLU A 76 -1.98 27.90 2.40
N ILE A 77 -0.64 27.78 2.43
CA ILE A 77 0.25 28.23 3.51
C ILE A 77 0.95 29.54 3.11
#